data_AF-A0A962FI03-F1
#
_entry.id   AF-A0A962FI03-F1
#
_cell.length_a   1.000
_cell.length_b   1.000
_cell.length_c   1.000
_cell.angle_alpha   90.00
_cell.angle_beta   90.00
_cell.angle_gamma   90.00
#
_symmetry.space_group_name_H-M   'P 1'
#
loop_
_entity.id
_entity.type
_entity.pdbx_description
1 polymer ?
#
loop_
_entity_poly.entity_id
_entity_poly.type
_entity_poly.pdbx_seq_one_letter_code
_entity_poly.pdbx_strand_id
1 'polypeptide(L)'
;MSALAKLFRTTAFKLALVYSIVFAVAASLVVMNVGRSVRGVLEDQIGETIDADIRGLSDQYAQGGVQQVVQSIERRIRQPGGDIYLLTTFAGEPIVGNVASLPAATLSSEGLVATTYQRPGEREAKRRAMARVFVLPGNYRLLVGHDVEEVERLRKILRQALSNSLVWLVLIGAIGGLFVARRVLIRVDAMSESAAVIMRGDLSRRLPIEGSGDEIDRLAVNLNAMLARIEALLRGMKEVSDNIAHDLRTPLTRLRNNADAALRLTGDPATLHETLDRVIAEADSLMRIFDALLTIARAESGSG
;
A
#
# COMPACT_ATOMS: atom_id res chain seq x y z
N MET A 1 -20.39 -20.47 2.97
CA MET A 1 -19.63 -19.51 2.12
C MET A 1 -18.20 -19.43 2.66
N SER A 2 -17.20 -19.74 1.84
CA SER A 2 -15.79 -19.86 2.26
C SER A 2 -15.29 -18.59 2.97
N ALA A 3 -14.51 -18.75 4.05
CA ALA A 3 -13.89 -17.66 4.80
C ALA A 3 -13.07 -16.69 3.90
N LEU A 4 -12.55 -17.19 2.77
CA LEU A 4 -11.87 -16.40 1.75
C LEU A 4 -12.80 -15.36 1.09
N ALA A 5 -14.05 -15.71 0.80
CA ALA A 5 -15.01 -14.80 0.15
C ALA A 5 -15.45 -13.64 1.07
N LYS A 6 -15.47 -13.85 2.39
CA LYS A 6 -15.72 -12.77 3.36
C LYS A 6 -14.56 -11.77 3.41
N LEU A 7 -13.31 -12.26 3.33
CA LEU A 7 -12.11 -11.44 3.30
C LEU A 7 -12.13 -10.42 2.15
N PHE A 8 -12.52 -10.83 0.93
CA PHE A 8 -12.60 -9.95 -0.24
C PHE A 8 -13.59 -8.78 -0.10
N ARG A 9 -14.56 -8.84 0.83
CA ARG A 9 -15.53 -7.75 1.05
C ARG A 9 -15.05 -6.69 2.05
N THR A 10 -14.00 -6.98 2.81
CA THR A 10 -13.51 -6.08 3.86
C THR A 10 -12.74 -4.88 3.31
N THR A 11 -12.87 -3.73 3.96
CA THR A 11 -12.15 -2.50 3.58
C THR A 11 -10.63 -2.69 3.70
N ALA A 12 -10.16 -3.43 4.72
CA ALA A 12 -8.74 -3.71 4.91
C ALA A 12 -8.15 -4.51 3.74
N PHE A 13 -8.86 -5.54 3.24
CA PHE A 13 -8.42 -6.27 2.05
C PHE A 13 -8.39 -5.38 0.80
N LYS A 14 -9.43 -4.56 0.59
CA LYS A 14 -9.47 -3.62 -0.55
C LYS A 14 -8.32 -2.61 -0.50
N LEU A 15 -8.03 -2.05 0.67
CA LEU A 15 -6.91 -1.12 0.87
C LEU A 15 -5.56 -1.81 0.64
N ALA A 16 -5.37 -3.02 1.16
CA ALA A 16 -4.15 -3.81 0.90
C ALA A 16 -3.98 -4.10 -0.60
N LEU A 17 -5.06 -4.48 -1.29
CA LEU A 17 -5.03 -4.72 -2.73
C LEU A 17 -4.69 -3.45 -3.53
N VAL A 18 -5.33 -2.33 -3.22
CA VAL A 18 -5.03 -1.03 -3.85
C VAL A 18 -3.58 -0.64 -3.61
N TYR A 19 -3.09 -0.78 -2.37
CA TYR A 19 -1.70 -0.47 -2.04
C TYR A 19 -0.72 -1.39 -2.79
N SER A 20 -1.00 -2.69 -2.88
CA SER A 20 -0.18 -3.62 -3.67
C SER A 20 -0.17 -3.27 -5.16
N ILE A 21 -1.29 -2.84 -5.73
CA ILE A 21 -1.37 -2.39 -7.13
C ILE A 21 -0.54 -1.12 -7.32
N VAL A 22 -0.74 -0.11 -6.48
CA VAL A 22 0.02 1.16 -6.55
C VAL A 22 1.52 0.90 -6.39
N PHE A 23 1.91 0.05 -5.45
CA PHE A 23 3.30 -0.35 -5.24
C PHE A 23 3.88 -1.09 -6.46
N ALA A 24 3.15 -2.03 -7.04
CA ALA A 24 3.57 -2.74 -8.25
C ALA A 24 3.75 -1.80 -9.45
N VAL A 25 2.84 -0.83 -9.61
CA VAL A 25 2.93 0.21 -10.65
C VAL A 25 4.16 1.10 -10.40
N ALA A 26 4.36 1.59 -9.19
CA ALA A 26 5.51 2.42 -8.83
C ALA A 26 6.83 1.68 -9.06
N ALA A 27 6.94 0.43 -8.60
CA ALA A 27 8.13 -0.39 -8.81
C ALA A 27 8.39 -0.67 -10.30
N SER A 28 7.33 -0.92 -11.08
CA SER A 28 7.43 -1.09 -12.54
C SER A 28 7.91 0.17 -13.24
N LEU A 29 7.42 1.35 -12.82
CA LEU A 29 7.87 2.64 -13.34
C LEU A 29 9.37 2.87 -13.07
N VAL A 30 9.85 2.52 -11.87
CA VAL A 30 11.28 2.59 -11.53
C VAL A 30 12.11 1.67 -12.42
N VAL A 31 11.73 0.40 -12.55
CA VAL A 31 12.44 -0.56 -13.43
C VAL A 31 12.46 -0.09 -14.88
N MET A 32 11.34 0.45 -15.37
CA MET A 32 11.24 0.98 -16.71
C MET A 32 12.09 2.25 -16.91
N ASN A 33 12.14 3.13 -15.91
CA ASN A 33 13.01 4.31 -15.93
C ASN A 33 14.49 3.91 -16.01
N VAL A 34 14.93 3.01 -15.12
CA VAL A 34 16.31 2.47 -15.13
C VAL A 34 16.63 1.83 -16.49
N GLY A 35 15.71 1.03 -17.04
CA GLY A 35 15.89 0.39 -18.33
C GLY A 35 16.00 1.37 -19.52
N ARG A 36 15.38 2.56 -19.42
CA ARG A 36 15.54 3.65 -20.40
C ARG A 36 16.85 4.40 -20.20
N SER A 37 17.21 4.75 -18.96
CA SER A 37 18.46 5.45 -18.63
C SER A 37 19.69 4.67 -19.10
N VAL A 38 19.73 3.35 -18.84
CA VAL A 38 20.84 2.49 -19.29
C VAL A 38 20.99 2.47 -20.81
N ARG A 39 19.87 2.59 -21.56
CA ARG A 39 19.92 2.61 -23.02
C ARG A 39 20.53 3.90 -23.55
N GLY A 40 20.10 5.05 -23.03
CA GLY A 40 20.57 6.36 -23.50
C GLY A 40 22.07 6.53 -23.29
N VAL A 41 22.55 6.26 -22.06
CA VAL A 41 23.98 6.40 -21.72
C VAL A 41 24.89 5.59 -22.63
N LEU A 42 24.47 4.38 -23.02
CA LEU A 42 25.26 3.52 -23.89
C LEU A 42 25.27 3.98 -25.34
N GLU A 43 24.10 4.37 -25.88
CA GLU A 43 23.98 4.89 -27.26
C GLU A 43 24.82 6.17 -27.43
N ASP A 44 24.82 7.04 -26.41
CA ASP A 44 25.61 8.28 -26.38
C ASP A 44 27.12 7.99 -26.33
N GLN A 45 27.57 7.13 -25.41
CA GLN A 45 29.00 6.78 -25.30
C GLN A 45 29.56 6.11 -26.57
N ILE A 46 28.79 5.21 -27.17
CA ILE A 46 29.20 4.54 -28.43
C ILE A 46 29.24 5.57 -29.56
N GLY A 47 28.26 6.48 -29.62
CA GLY A 47 28.23 7.55 -30.61
C GLY A 47 29.45 8.47 -30.52
N GLU A 48 29.81 8.92 -29.31
CA GLU A 48 31.00 9.76 -29.08
C GLU A 48 32.30 9.06 -29.47
N THR A 49 32.42 7.76 -29.16
CA THR A 49 33.60 6.97 -29.51
C THR A 49 33.74 6.81 -31.03
N ILE A 50 32.63 6.48 -31.71
CA ILE A 50 32.58 6.39 -33.17
C ILE A 50 32.94 7.74 -33.81
N ASP A 51 32.45 8.85 -33.26
CA ASP A 51 32.75 10.19 -33.78
C ASP A 51 34.21 10.58 -33.59
N ALA A 52 34.83 10.21 -32.47
CA ALA A 52 36.26 10.41 -32.25
C ALA A 52 37.10 9.61 -33.28
N ASP A 53 36.71 8.37 -33.58
CA ASP A 53 37.40 7.53 -34.55
C ASP A 53 37.22 8.02 -35.99
N ILE A 54 36.02 8.45 -36.37
CA ILE A 54 35.76 9.05 -37.68
C ILE A 54 36.62 10.30 -37.86
N ARG A 55 36.68 11.19 -36.87
CA ARG A 55 37.54 12.39 -36.92
C ARG A 55 39.01 12.02 -37.08
N GLY A 56 39.50 11.08 -36.27
CA GLY A 56 40.90 10.63 -36.36
C GLY A 56 41.27 10.01 -37.71
N LEU A 57 40.38 9.23 -38.32
CA LEU A 57 40.60 8.65 -39.64
C LEU A 57 40.46 9.69 -40.76
N SER A 58 39.55 10.66 -40.62
CA SER A 58 39.41 11.77 -41.56
C SER A 58 40.65 12.67 -41.55
N ASP A 59 41.25 12.93 -40.39
CA ASP A 59 42.49 13.72 -40.29
C ASP A 59 43.68 13.00 -40.95
N GLN A 60 43.76 11.67 -40.79
CA GLN A 60 44.76 10.86 -41.48
C GLN A 60 44.56 10.82 -43.00
N TYR A 61 43.30 10.82 -43.44
CA TYR A 61 42.97 10.97 -44.86
C TYR A 61 43.48 12.29 -45.43
N ALA A 62 43.30 13.39 -44.69
CA ALA A 62 43.78 14.71 -45.11
C ALA A 62 45.31 14.79 -45.21
N GLN A 63 46.05 14.00 -44.43
CA GLN A 63 47.51 14.03 -44.38
C GLN A 63 48.19 13.12 -45.42
N GLY A 64 47.59 11.97 -45.76
CA GLY A 64 48.22 10.98 -46.65
C GLY A 64 47.25 10.14 -47.48
N GLY A 65 46.02 10.61 -47.64
CA GLY A 65 45.02 10.03 -48.52
C GLY A 65 44.54 8.63 -48.11
N VAL A 66 43.97 7.90 -49.08
CA VAL A 66 43.36 6.57 -48.87
C VAL A 66 44.37 5.58 -48.28
N GLN A 67 45.63 5.59 -48.74
CA GLN A 67 46.62 4.59 -48.29
C GLN A 67 46.94 4.72 -46.79
N GLN A 68 47.01 5.93 -46.25
CA GLN A 68 47.27 6.13 -44.83
C GLN A 68 46.09 5.65 -43.97
N VAL A 69 44.86 5.90 -44.42
CA VAL A 69 43.63 5.37 -43.77
C VAL A 69 43.63 3.85 -43.81
N VAL A 70 43.97 3.23 -44.94
CA VAL A 70 44.04 1.77 -45.08
C VAL A 70 45.03 1.17 -44.08
N GLN A 71 46.25 1.71 -43.99
CA GLN A 71 47.26 1.22 -43.03
C GLN A 71 46.82 1.40 -41.57
N SER A 72 46.11 2.47 -41.25
CA SER A 72 45.59 2.68 -39.89
C SER A 72 44.44 1.74 -39.56
N ILE A 73 43.52 1.49 -40.49
CA ILE A 73 42.45 0.50 -40.33
C ILE A 73 43.07 -0.90 -40.17
N GLU A 74 44.05 -1.29 -40.99
CA GLU A 74 44.71 -2.59 -40.84
C GLU A 74 45.43 -2.80 -39.51
N ARG A 75 46.00 -1.73 -38.93
CA ARG A 75 46.61 -1.79 -37.59
C ARG A 75 45.56 -1.96 -36.50
N ARG A 76 44.43 -1.25 -36.61
CA ARG A 76 43.31 -1.33 -35.66
C ARG A 76 42.59 -2.68 -35.71
N ILE A 77 42.36 -3.22 -36.91
CA ILE A 77 41.71 -4.54 -37.09
C ILE A 77 42.54 -5.67 -36.48
N ARG A 78 43.88 -5.54 -36.45
CA ARG A 78 44.77 -6.52 -35.83
C ARG A 78 44.71 -6.51 -34.31
N GLN A 79 44.24 -5.42 -33.69
CA GLN A 79 44.04 -5.38 -32.25
C GLN A 79 42.74 -6.11 -31.90
N PRO A 80 42.75 -7.00 -30.90
CA PRO A 80 41.53 -7.61 -30.42
C PRO A 80 40.62 -6.53 -29.84
N GLY A 81 39.46 -6.32 -30.47
CA GLY A 81 38.49 -5.29 -30.08
C GLY A 81 37.10 -5.54 -30.66
N GLY A 82 36.12 -4.79 -30.14
CA GLY A 82 34.74 -4.80 -30.61
C GLY A 82 34.49 -3.91 -31.84
N ASP A 83 35.48 -3.13 -32.25
CA ASP A 83 35.33 -2.12 -33.28
C ASP A 83 35.17 -2.75 -34.66
N ILE A 84 34.31 -2.16 -35.47
CA ILE A 84 34.11 -2.53 -36.86
C ILE A 84 34.47 -1.36 -37.77
N TYR A 85 35.28 -1.66 -38.78
CA TYR A 85 35.74 -0.70 -39.76
C TYR A 85 35.49 -1.29 -41.15
N LEU A 86 34.96 -0.47 -42.05
CA LEU A 86 34.81 -0.84 -43.45
C LEU A 86 34.98 0.40 -44.32
N LEU A 87 35.99 0.40 -45.18
CA LEU A 87 36.21 1.40 -46.20
C LEU A 87 35.77 0.82 -47.55
N THR A 88 34.88 1.53 -48.24
CA THR A 88 34.35 1.13 -49.55
C THR A 88 34.48 2.23 -50.59
N THR A 89 34.49 1.85 -51.86
CA THR A 89 34.35 2.78 -52.98
C THR A 89 32.91 3.33 -53.06
N PHE A 90 32.67 4.31 -53.94
CA PHE A 90 31.31 4.81 -54.21
C PHE A 90 30.34 3.70 -54.66
N ALA A 91 30.85 2.67 -55.35
CA ALA A 91 30.08 1.51 -55.79
C ALA A 91 29.75 0.51 -54.65
N GLY A 92 30.28 0.74 -53.44
CA GLY A 92 30.12 -0.17 -52.30
C GLY A 92 31.09 -1.35 -52.30
N GLU A 93 32.11 -1.34 -53.16
CA GLU A 93 33.14 -2.38 -53.16
C GLU A 93 34.09 -2.20 -51.98
N PRO A 94 34.33 -3.24 -51.16
CA PRO A 94 35.18 -3.15 -49.99
C PRO A 94 36.67 -3.04 -50.37
N ILE A 95 37.34 -2.00 -49.86
CA ILE A 95 38.79 -1.78 -50.01
C ILE A 95 39.54 -2.42 -48.85
N VAL A 96 39.11 -2.11 -47.62
CA VAL A 96 39.68 -2.67 -46.38
C VAL A 96 38.60 -2.69 -45.30
N GLY A 97 38.60 -3.72 -44.47
CA GLY A 97 37.66 -3.80 -43.34
C GLY A 97 37.66 -5.15 -42.65
N ASN A 98 37.05 -5.19 -41.47
CA ASN A 98 36.80 -6.42 -40.70
C ASN A 98 35.33 -6.85 -40.75
N VAL A 99 34.63 -6.46 -41.82
CA VAL A 99 33.22 -6.75 -42.07
C VAL A 99 33.10 -7.51 -43.39
N ALA A 100 32.57 -8.73 -43.34
CA ALA A 100 32.37 -9.59 -44.51
C ALA A 100 31.04 -9.33 -45.22
N SER A 101 29.99 -9.05 -44.46
CA SER A 101 28.68 -8.70 -45.00
C SER A 101 27.98 -7.68 -44.12
N LEU A 102 27.26 -6.77 -44.77
CA LEU A 102 26.49 -5.70 -44.15
C LEU A 102 25.23 -5.44 -44.99
N PRO A 103 24.07 -5.16 -44.37
CA PRO A 103 22.89 -4.72 -45.10
C PRO A 103 23.17 -3.44 -45.92
N ALA A 104 22.74 -3.41 -47.18
CA ALA A 104 22.93 -2.25 -48.07
C ALA A 104 22.27 -0.96 -47.54
N ALA A 105 21.18 -1.11 -46.76
CA ALA A 105 20.51 0.00 -46.09
C ALA A 105 21.43 0.75 -45.12
N THR A 106 22.38 0.06 -44.48
CA THR A 106 23.32 0.65 -43.52
C THR A 106 24.32 1.57 -44.20
N LEU A 107 24.73 1.27 -45.45
CA LEU A 107 25.63 2.13 -46.23
C LEU A 107 24.97 3.41 -46.74
N SER A 108 23.64 3.49 -46.67
CA SER A 108 22.84 4.61 -47.16
C SER A 108 22.21 5.41 -46.03
N SER A 109 22.38 4.99 -44.77
CA SER A 109 21.80 5.66 -43.63
C SER A 109 22.67 6.80 -43.14
N GLU A 110 22.04 7.94 -42.85
CA GLU A 110 22.68 9.07 -42.18
C GLU A 110 22.61 8.91 -40.66
N GLY A 111 23.73 9.15 -39.97
CA GLY A 111 23.81 9.10 -38.51
C GLY A 111 24.15 7.72 -37.93
N LEU A 112 23.95 7.58 -36.62
CA LEU A 112 24.21 6.33 -35.89
C LEU A 112 23.08 5.33 -36.12
N VAL A 113 23.41 4.13 -36.60
CA VAL A 113 22.44 3.08 -36.94
C VAL A 113 22.82 1.76 -36.31
N ALA A 114 21.82 1.08 -35.73
CA ALA A 114 21.95 -0.30 -35.31
C ALA A 114 21.86 -1.22 -36.54
N THR A 115 22.90 -2.01 -36.77
CA THR A 115 23.03 -2.92 -37.90
C THR A 115 23.42 -4.32 -37.44
N THR A 116 23.24 -5.29 -38.33
CA THR A 116 23.84 -6.62 -38.18
C THR A 116 25.02 -6.75 -39.12
N TYR A 117 26.08 -7.42 -38.67
CA TYR A 117 27.27 -7.66 -39.50
C TYR A 117 27.79 -9.08 -39.31
N GLN A 118 28.62 -9.53 -40.25
CA GLN A 118 29.37 -10.79 -40.14
C GLN A 118 30.86 -10.50 -40.20
N ARG A 119 31.65 -11.19 -39.37
CA ARG A 119 33.10 -11.08 -39.37
C ARG A 119 33.70 -12.02 -40.44
N PRO A 120 34.80 -11.63 -41.12
CA PRO A 120 35.49 -12.51 -42.07
C PRO A 120 35.84 -13.86 -41.44
N GLY A 121 35.39 -14.96 -42.05
CA GLY A 121 35.60 -16.33 -41.57
C GLY A 121 34.45 -16.92 -40.75
N GLU A 122 33.51 -16.11 -40.25
CA GLU A 122 32.30 -16.61 -39.57
C GLU A 122 31.14 -16.75 -40.59
N ARG A 123 30.78 -17.98 -40.98
CA ARG A 123 29.77 -18.23 -42.02
C ARG A 123 28.31 -18.07 -41.56
N GLU A 124 28.02 -18.14 -40.26
CA GLU A 124 26.63 -18.16 -39.77
C GLU A 124 26.31 -17.19 -38.62
N ALA A 125 27.31 -16.64 -37.93
CA ALA A 125 27.07 -15.76 -36.79
C ALA A 125 26.85 -14.31 -37.25
N LYS A 126 25.58 -13.90 -37.34
CA LYS A 126 25.23 -12.47 -37.46
C LYS A 126 25.31 -11.83 -36.07
N ARG A 127 26.16 -10.82 -35.93
CA ARG A 127 26.35 -10.05 -34.69
C ARG A 127 25.69 -8.69 -34.81
N ARG A 128 25.33 -8.07 -33.69
CA ARG A 128 24.75 -6.72 -33.67
C ARG A 128 25.82 -5.67 -33.40
N ALA A 129 25.80 -4.59 -34.17
CA ALA A 129 26.69 -3.46 -34.01
C ALA A 129 25.93 -2.14 -34.14
N MET A 130 26.47 -1.08 -33.55
CA MET A 130 26.09 0.28 -33.89
C MET A 130 27.18 0.88 -34.77
N ALA A 131 26.79 1.44 -35.91
CA ALA A 131 27.72 1.97 -36.89
C ALA A 131 27.24 3.32 -37.42
N ARG A 132 28.19 4.13 -37.87
CA ARG A 132 27.94 5.38 -38.59
C ARG A 132 28.74 5.36 -39.89
N VAL A 133 28.12 5.85 -40.94
CA VAL A 133 28.75 5.97 -42.26
C VAL A 133 29.12 7.43 -42.50
N PHE A 134 30.36 7.64 -42.90
CA PHE A 134 30.92 8.95 -43.22
C PHE A 134 31.50 8.92 -44.64
N VAL A 135 31.23 9.96 -45.42
CA VAL A 135 31.74 10.07 -46.78
C VAL A 135 33.02 10.90 -46.75
N LEU A 136 34.13 10.29 -47.12
CA LEU A 136 35.44 10.95 -47.27
C LEU A 136 35.51 11.69 -48.62
N PRO A 137 36.38 12.71 -48.75
CA PRO A 137 36.62 13.37 -50.04
C PRO A 137 37.04 12.34 -51.10
N GLY A 138 36.50 12.43 -52.31
CA GLY A 138 36.70 11.41 -53.36
C GLY A 138 35.65 10.29 -53.37
N ASN A 139 34.51 10.49 -52.69
CA ASN A 139 33.36 9.59 -52.66
C ASN A 139 33.64 8.19 -52.08
N TYR A 140 34.67 8.07 -51.24
CA TYR A 140 34.88 6.88 -50.44
C TYR A 140 33.94 6.88 -49.24
N ARG A 141 33.36 5.74 -48.90
CA ARG A 141 32.50 5.59 -47.72
C ARG A 141 33.28 4.85 -46.64
N LEU A 142 33.46 5.51 -45.51
CA LEU A 142 34.04 4.96 -44.30
C LEU A 142 32.92 4.63 -43.32
N LEU A 143 32.80 3.37 -42.94
CA LEU A 143 31.95 2.91 -41.86
C LEU A 143 32.82 2.64 -40.64
N VAL A 144 32.43 3.22 -39.52
CA VAL A 144 33.00 2.97 -38.20
C VAL A 144 31.86 2.55 -37.27
N GLY A 145 32.08 1.53 -36.45
CA GLY A 145 31.10 1.06 -35.49
C GLY A 145 31.70 0.24 -34.36
N HIS A 146 30.85 -0.18 -33.43
CA HIS A 146 31.19 -1.09 -32.35
C HIS A 146 30.19 -2.24 -32.27
N ASP A 147 30.71 -3.44 -32.02
CA ASP A 147 29.96 -4.64 -31.62
C ASP A 147 29.27 -4.36 -30.27
N VAL A 148 27.95 -4.54 -30.24
CA VAL A 148 27.11 -4.32 -29.05
C VAL A 148 26.56 -5.64 -28.49
N GLU A 149 26.97 -6.78 -29.03
CA GLU A 149 26.44 -8.10 -28.65
C GLU A 149 26.68 -8.41 -27.16
N GLU A 150 27.88 -8.14 -26.65
CA GLU A 150 28.22 -8.36 -25.24
C GLU A 150 27.40 -7.45 -24.32
N VAL A 151 27.25 -6.18 -24.69
CA VAL A 151 26.50 -5.21 -23.90
C VAL A 151 24.99 -5.52 -23.95
N GLU A 152 24.47 -5.96 -25.09
CA GLU A 152 23.08 -6.41 -25.21
C GLU A 152 22.81 -7.68 -24.42
N ARG A 153 23.77 -8.62 -24.39
CA ARG A 153 23.67 -9.83 -23.57
C ARG A 153 23.63 -9.47 -22.08
N LEU A 154 24.53 -8.60 -21.61
CA LEU A 154 24.53 -8.11 -20.24
C LEU A 154 23.19 -7.40 -19.92
N ARG A 155 22.72 -6.54 -20.82
CA ARG A 155 21.43 -5.85 -20.67
C ARG A 155 20.26 -6.83 -20.59
N LYS A 156 20.28 -7.91 -21.37
CA LYS A 156 19.24 -8.95 -21.32
C LYS A 156 19.25 -9.67 -19.97
N ILE A 157 20.42 -10.03 -19.46
CA ILE A 157 20.59 -10.64 -18.14
C ILE A 157 20.10 -9.69 -17.04
N LEU A 158 20.52 -8.42 -17.07
CA LEU A 158 20.08 -7.40 -16.11
C LEU A 158 18.58 -7.17 -16.15
N ARG A 159 17.99 -7.07 -17.36
CA ARG A 159 16.54 -6.91 -17.53
C ARG A 159 15.77 -8.10 -16.95
N GLN A 160 16.25 -9.31 -17.22
CA GLN A 160 15.63 -10.54 -16.71
C GLN A 160 15.79 -10.67 -15.19
N ALA A 161 16.95 -10.31 -14.65
CA ALA A 161 17.17 -10.24 -13.20
C ALA A 161 16.24 -9.22 -12.55
N LEU A 162 16.15 -8.00 -13.09
CA LEU A 162 15.25 -6.95 -12.59
C LEU A 162 13.78 -7.34 -12.67
N SER A 163 13.34 -7.96 -13.78
CA SER A 163 11.96 -8.43 -13.90
C SER A 163 11.64 -9.54 -12.92
N ASN A 164 12.56 -10.50 -12.73
CA ASN A 164 12.38 -11.58 -11.76
C ASN A 164 12.35 -11.04 -10.33
N SER A 165 13.24 -10.11 -9.99
CA SER A 165 13.25 -9.43 -8.69
C SER A 165 11.97 -8.64 -8.44
N LEU A 166 11.43 -7.97 -9.46
CA LEU A 166 10.14 -7.25 -9.37
C LEU A 166 8.99 -8.21 -9.07
N VAL A 167 8.94 -9.37 -9.72
CA VAL A 167 7.91 -10.39 -9.46
C VAL A 167 7.99 -10.86 -8.00
N TRP A 168 9.18 -11.19 -7.50
CA TRP A 168 9.37 -11.58 -6.10
C TRP A 168 9.00 -10.47 -5.11
N LEU A 169 9.39 -9.23 -5.41
CA LEU A 169 9.07 -8.07 -4.58
C LEU A 169 7.55 -7.86 -4.46
N VAL A 170 6.82 -7.93 -5.58
CA VAL A 170 5.35 -7.81 -5.60
C VAL A 170 4.70 -8.97 -4.86
N LEU A 171 5.19 -10.20 -5.06
CA LEU A 171 4.65 -11.39 -4.42
C LEU A 171 4.83 -11.35 -2.89
N ILE A 172 6.03 -11.02 -2.42
CA ILE A 172 6.31 -10.87 -0.98
C ILE A 172 5.49 -9.73 -0.39
N GLY A 173 5.42 -8.58 -1.06
CA GLY A 173 4.61 -7.45 -0.63
C GLY A 173 3.12 -7.76 -0.53
N ALA A 174 2.57 -8.50 -1.50
CA ALA A 174 1.17 -8.92 -1.49
C ALA A 174 0.87 -9.91 -0.35
N ILE A 175 1.75 -10.90 -0.14
CA ILE A 175 1.60 -11.88 0.95
C ILE A 175 1.71 -11.18 2.31
N GLY A 176 2.69 -10.30 2.50
CA GLY A 176 2.86 -9.53 3.73
C GLY A 176 1.67 -8.61 4.01
N GLY A 177 1.20 -7.89 2.98
CA GLY A 177 0.01 -7.04 3.09
C GLY A 177 -1.25 -7.82 3.46
N LEU A 178 -1.46 -8.98 2.83
CA LEU A 178 -2.59 -9.86 3.15
C LEU A 178 -2.51 -10.41 4.58
N PHE A 179 -1.31 -10.79 5.03
CA PHE A 179 -1.08 -11.26 6.39
C PHE A 179 -1.43 -10.19 7.44
N VAL A 180 -0.93 -8.96 7.26
CA VAL A 180 -1.23 -7.83 8.16
C VAL A 180 -2.72 -7.50 8.15
N ALA A 181 -3.33 -7.38 6.96
CA ALA A 181 -4.76 -7.10 6.84
C ALA A 181 -5.61 -8.16 7.55
N ARG A 182 -5.27 -9.45 7.39
CA ARG A 182 -5.97 -10.54 8.05
C ARG A 182 -5.83 -10.48 9.57
N ARG A 183 -4.63 -10.17 10.09
CA ARG A 183 -4.40 -10.05 11.53
C ARG A 183 -5.24 -8.93 12.15
N VAL A 184 -5.30 -7.76 11.51
CA VAL A 184 -6.12 -6.64 11.98
C VAL A 184 -7.61 -6.99 11.95
N LEU A 185 -8.09 -7.62 10.87
CA LEU A 185 -9.51 -8.00 10.76
C LEU A 185 -9.96 -8.97 11.84
N ILE A 186 -9.17 -10.00 12.15
CA ILE A 186 -9.50 -10.96 13.21
C ILE A 186 -9.73 -10.24 14.54
N ARG A 187 -8.88 -9.26 14.86
CA ARG A 187 -8.98 -8.52 16.11
C ARG A 187 -10.18 -7.57 16.15
N VAL A 188 -10.45 -6.89 15.04
CA VAL A 188 -11.66 -6.06 14.90
C VAL A 188 -12.93 -6.91 15.00
N ASP A 189 -12.95 -8.09 14.38
CA ASP A 189 -14.08 -9.03 14.46
C ASP A 189 -14.31 -9.48 15.91
N ALA A 190 -13.25 -9.80 16.67
CA ALA A 190 -13.35 -10.17 18.09
C ALA A 190 -13.91 -9.03 18.97
N MET A 191 -13.51 -7.79 18.69
CA MET A 191 -14.08 -6.60 19.36
C MET A 191 -15.55 -6.42 18.99
N SER A 192 -15.90 -6.55 17.71
CA SER A 192 -17.27 -6.40 17.23
C SER A 192 -18.20 -7.47 17.82
N GLU A 193 -17.74 -8.71 17.93
CA GLU A 193 -18.51 -9.79 18.56
C GLU A 193 -18.73 -9.52 20.05
N SER A 194 -17.69 -9.11 20.78
CA SER A 194 -17.78 -8.77 22.20
C SER A 194 -18.72 -7.59 22.43
N ALA A 195 -18.63 -6.53 21.61
CA ALA A 195 -19.53 -5.40 21.65
C ALA A 195 -20.99 -5.79 21.38
N ALA A 196 -21.25 -6.68 20.42
CA ALA A 196 -22.59 -7.18 20.15
C ALA A 196 -23.22 -7.95 21.32
N VAL A 197 -22.41 -8.61 22.15
CA VAL A 197 -22.87 -9.29 23.37
C VAL A 197 -23.18 -8.28 24.48
N ILE A 198 -22.30 -7.29 24.65
CA ILE A 198 -22.51 -6.20 25.63
C ILE A 198 -23.80 -5.44 25.32
N MET A 199 -24.07 -5.13 24.04
CA MET A 199 -25.31 -4.48 23.61
C MET A 199 -26.58 -5.30 23.89
N ARG A 200 -26.47 -6.63 24.11
CA ARG A 200 -27.61 -7.47 24.50
C ARG A 200 -27.90 -7.47 26.00
N GLY A 201 -27.16 -6.67 26.78
CA GLY A 201 -27.43 -6.43 28.20
C GLY A 201 -26.39 -7.00 29.18
N ASP A 202 -25.41 -7.77 28.71
CA ASP A 202 -24.32 -8.25 29.55
C ASP A 202 -23.17 -7.23 29.63
N LEU A 203 -23.37 -6.22 30.47
CA LEU A 203 -22.41 -5.15 30.73
C LEU A 203 -21.24 -5.58 31.61
N SER A 204 -21.25 -6.81 32.15
CA SER A 204 -20.11 -7.33 32.91
C SER A 204 -18.94 -7.74 32.00
N ARG A 205 -19.25 -8.04 30.73
CA ARG A 205 -18.25 -8.40 29.73
C ARG A 205 -17.35 -7.21 29.39
N ARG A 206 -16.12 -7.51 29.00
CA ARG A 206 -15.11 -6.54 28.57
C ARG A 206 -14.61 -6.86 27.17
N LEU A 207 -14.17 -5.82 26.46
CA LEU A 207 -13.48 -5.96 25.19
C LEU A 207 -12.09 -6.57 25.43
N PRO A 208 -11.63 -7.50 24.55
CA PRO A 208 -10.34 -8.16 24.69
C PRO A 208 -9.18 -7.17 24.50
N ILE A 209 -8.11 -7.35 25.29
CA ILE A 209 -6.85 -6.62 25.20
C ILE A 209 -5.75 -7.67 24.93
N GLU A 210 -5.04 -7.54 23.81
CA GLU A 210 -4.04 -8.54 23.38
C GLU A 210 -2.62 -8.23 23.87
N GLY A 211 -2.40 -7.04 24.44
CA GLY A 211 -1.10 -6.65 25.01
C GLY A 211 -0.06 -6.23 23.96
N SER A 212 -0.51 -5.93 22.74
CA SER A 212 0.30 -5.38 21.66
C SER A 212 0.70 -3.92 21.88
N GLY A 213 -0.04 -3.18 22.70
CA GLY A 213 0.22 -1.76 23.00
C GLY A 213 -0.12 -0.80 21.86
N ASP A 214 -0.81 -1.27 20.83
CA ASP A 214 -1.20 -0.48 19.66
C ASP A 214 -2.50 0.32 19.87
N GLU A 215 -2.96 1.01 18.82
CA GLU A 215 -4.15 1.84 18.82
C GLU A 215 -5.42 1.06 19.17
N ILE A 216 -5.48 -0.22 18.80
CA ILE A 216 -6.63 -1.09 19.07
C ILE A 216 -6.70 -1.42 20.57
N ASP A 217 -5.56 -1.70 21.23
CA ASP A 217 -5.54 -1.93 22.68
C ASP A 217 -5.92 -0.65 23.44
N ARG A 218 -5.42 0.52 23.00
CA ARG A 218 -5.80 1.81 23.62
C ARG A 218 -7.30 2.05 23.52
N LEU A 219 -7.91 1.75 22.37
CA LEU A 219 -9.36 1.87 22.20
C LEU A 219 -10.12 0.89 23.12
N ALA A 220 -9.67 -0.36 23.21
CA ALA A 220 -10.27 -1.36 24.09
C ALA A 220 -10.23 -0.93 25.57
N VAL A 221 -9.11 -0.37 26.03
CA VAL A 221 -8.96 0.16 27.40
C VAL A 221 -9.95 1.30 27.66
N ASN A 222 -10.02 2.29 26.77
CA ASN A 222 -10.92 3.44 26.93
C ASN A 222 -12.40 3.02 26.94
N LEU A 223 -12.79 2.11 26.05
CA LEU A 223 -14.15 1.58 25.99
C LEU A 223 -14.49 0.75 27.23
N ASN A 224 -13.55 -0.07 27.73
CA ASN A 224 -13.74 -0.82 28.98
C ASN A 224 -13.92 0.12 30.19
N ALA A 225 -13.22 1.25 30.24
CA ALA A 225 -13.40 2.26 31.28
C ALA A 225 -14.81 2.91 31.21
N MET A 226 -15.29 3.19 30.00
CA MET A 226 -16.66 3.68 29.78
C MET A 226 -17.70 2.65 30.25
N LEU A 227 -17.53 1.37 29.91
CA LEU A 227 -18.41 0.28 30.34
C LEU A 227 -18.44 0.14 31.86
N ALA A 228 -17.28 0.24 32.52
CA ALA A 228 -17.21 0.21 33.99
C ALA A 228 -18.02 1.36 34.62
N ARG A 229 -17.98 2.56 34.01
CA ARG A 229 -18.77 3.70 34.48
C ARG A 229 -20.27 3.48 34.28
N ILE A 230 -20.69 2.93 33.14
CA ILE A 230 -22.09 2.58 32.87
C ILE A 230 -22.58 1.52 33.88
N GLU A 231 -21.78 0.49 34.16
CA GLU A 231 -22.11 -0.54 35.13
C GLU A 231 -22.24 0.01 36.56
N ALA A 232 -21.39 0.96 36.95
CA ALA A 232 -21.49 1.65 38.23
C ALA A 232 -22.78 2.49 38.32
N LEU A 233 -23.14 3.24 37.28
CA LEU A 233 -24.36 4.04 37.22
C LEU A 233 -25.63 3.18 37.32
N LEU A 234 -25.67 2.04 36.61
CA LEU A 234 -26.81 1.12 36.66
C LEU A 234 -26.95 0.45 38.02
N ARG A 235 -25.83 0.08 38.68
CA ARG A 235 -25.86 -0.43 40.05
C ARG A 235 -26.41 0.61 41.01
N GLY A 236 -25.93 1.85 40.93
CA GLY A 236 -26.45 2.95 41.75
C GLY A 236 -27.95 3.18 41.54
N MET A 237 -28.41 3.18 40.28
CA MET A 237 -29.84 3.31 39.97
C MET A 237 -30.69 2.16 40.55
N LYS A 238 -30.16 0.94 40.53
CA LYS A 238 -30.84 -0.23 41.13
C LYS A 238 -30.91 -0.12 42.65
N GLU A 239 -29.81 0.23 43.31
CA GLU A 239 -29.78 0.43 44.76
C GLU A 239 -30.75 1.52 45.21
N VAL A 240 -30.79 2.65 44.51
CA VAL A 240 -31.76 3.73 44.78
C VAL A 240 -33.19 3.23 44.61
N SER A 241 -33.47 2.48 43.53
CA SER A 241 -34.81 1.93 43.28
C SER A 241 -35.25 0.93 44.36
N ASP A 242 -34.34 0.05 44.79
CA ASP A 242 -34.62 -0.94 45.84
C ASP A 242 -34.86 -0.26 47.20
N ASN A 243 -34.08 0.79 47.52
CA ASN A 243 -34.28 1.60 48.72
C ASN A 243 -35.62 2.33 48.70
N ILE A 244 -35.98 3.00 47.60
CA ILE A 244 -37.28 3.66 47.46
C ILE A 244 -38.43 2.66 47.63
N ALA A 245 -38.33 1.47 47.01
CA ALA A 245 -39.36 0.44 47.15
C ALA A 245 -39.52 -0.02 48.61
N HIS A 246 -38.42 -0.16 49.35
CA HIS A 246 -38.45 -0.52 50.77
C HIS A 246 -39.07 0.60 51.63
N ASP A 247 -38.63 1.85 51.42
CA ASP A 247 -39.06 3.01 52.19
C ASP A 247 -40.53 3.37 51.94
N LEU A 248 -41.07 3.07 50.76
CA LEU A 248 -42.50 3.23 50.46
C LEU A 248 -43.37 2.10 51.02
N ARG A 249 -42.84 0.87 51.13
CA ARG A 249 -43.64 -0.30 51.57
C ARG A 249 -44.12 -0.17 53.01
N THR A 250 -43.26 0.31 53.90
CA THR A 250 -43.57 0.46 55.33
C THR A 250 -44.74 1.42 55.59
N PRO A 251 -44.70 2.69 55.15
CA PRO A 251 -45.80 3.65 55.34
C PRO A 251 -47.06 3.24 54.58
N LEU A 252 -46.96 2.68 53.36
CA LEU A 252 -48.14 2.19 52.64
C LEU A 252 -48.85 1.05 53.38
N THR A 253 -48.08 0.16 54.02
CA THR A 253 -48.65 -0.91 54.85
C THR A 253 -49.34 -0.34 56.08
N ARG A 254 -48.76 0.67 56.73
CA ARG A 254 -49.36 1.37 57.88
C ARG A 254 -50.64 2.09 57.49
N LEU A 255 -50.61 2.87 56.41
CA LEU A 255 -51.76 3.60 55.89
C LEU A 255 -52.92 2.65 55.58
N ARG A 256 -52.64 1.52 54.92
CA ARG A 256 -53.63 0.48 54.67
C ARG A 256 -54.21 -0.12 55.96
N ASN A 257 -53.37 -0.44 56.95
CA ASN A 257 -53.84 -0.99 58.22
C ASN A 257 -54.72 0.01 58.99
N ASN A 258 -54.37 1.30 58.96
CA ASN A 258 -55.15 2.37 59.60
C ASN A 258 -56.51 2.55 58.90
N ALA A 259 -56.54 2.46 57.57
CA ALA A 259 -57.80 2.48 56.80
C ALA A 259 -58.68 1.25 57.08
N ASP A 260 -58.09 0.06 57.17
CA ASP A 260 -58.80 -1.17 57.55
C ASP A 260 -59.34 -1.09 58.99
N ALA A 261 -58.61 -0.44 59.91
CA ALA A 261 -59.06 -0.20 61.28
C ALA A 261 -60.25 0.78 61.32
N ALA A 262 -60.22 1.84 60.50
CA ALA A 262 -61.33 2.78 60.35
C ALA A 262 -62.61 2.06 59.86
N LEU A 263 -62.50 1.13 58.91
CA LEU A 263 -63.64 0.34 58.41
C LEU A 263 -64.26 -0.59 59.46
N ARG A 264 -63.51 -0.98 60.50
CA ARG A 264 -63.97 -1.88 61.56
C ARG A 264 -64.59 -1.15 62.76
N LEU A 265 -64.47 0.17 62.82
CA LEU A 265 -65.06 1.00 63.87
C LEU A 265 -66.57 1.17 63.61
N THR A 266 -67.39 0.33 64.22
CA THR A 266 -68.87 0.47 64.24
C THR A 266 -69.34 1.13 65.53
N GLY A 267 -69.89 2.35 65.43
CA GLY A 267 -70.72 2.96 66.49
C GLY A 267 -70.19 4.24 67.16
N ASP A 268 -68.94 4.65 66.92
CA ASP A 268 -68.38 5.89 67.48
C ASP A 268 -67.84 6.84 66.38
N PRO A 269 -68.58 7.91 66.04
CA PRO A 269 -68.18 8.90 65.04
C PRO A 269 -66.89 9.65 65.37
N ALA A 270 -66.56 9.83 66.66
CA ALA A 270 -65.39 10.60 67.08
C ALA A 270 -64.10 9.81 66.83
N THR A 271 -64.08 8.53 67.23
CA THR A 271 -62.93 7.63 67.01
C THR A 271 -62.70 7.33 65.51
N LEU A 272 -63.77 7.32 64.70
CA LEU A 272 -63.66 7.20 63.24
C LEU A 272 -62.99 8.42 62.61
N HIS A 273 -63.39 9.64 63.01
CA HIS A 273 -62.77 10.89 62.53
C HIS A 273 -61.28 10.93 62.87
N GLU A 274 -60.90 10.61 64.11
CA GLU A 274 -59.49 10.60 64.52
C GLU A 274 -58.65 9.59 63.71
N THR A 275 -59.23 8.44 63.37
CA THR A 275 -58.53 7.41 62.57
C THR A 275 -58.36 7.86 61.11
N LEU A 276 -59.38 8.50 60.52
CA LEU A 276 -59.31 9.07 59.17
C LEU A 276 -58.31 10.22 59.09
N ASP A 277 -58.25 11.10 60.10
CA ASP A 277 -57.26 12.17 60.18
C ASP A 277 -55.82 11.62 60.20
N ARG A 278 -55.59 10.49 60.91
CA ARG A 278 -54.29 9.80 60.87
C ARG A 278 -53.96 9.25 59.49
N VAL A 279 -54.94 8.67 58.78
CA VAL A 279 -54.75 8.17 57.40
C VAL A 279 -54.39 9.31 56.46
N ILE A 280 -55.09 10.46 56.55
CA ILE A 280 -54.81 11.65 55.73
C ILE A 280 -53.42 12.20 56.05
N ALA A 281 -53.07 12.35 57.32
CA ALA A 281 -51.75 12.86 57.72
C ALA A 281 -50.59 11.96 57.23
N GLU A 282 -50.79 10.63 57.22
CA GLU A 282 -49.79 9.69 56.70
C GLU A 282 -49.70 9.72 55.16
N ALA A 283 -50.82 9.95 54.46
CA ALA A 283 -50.84 10.20 53.02
C ALA A 283 -50.12 11.51 52.65
N ASP A 284 -50.35 12.59 53.39
CA ASP A 284 -49.69 13.88 53.21
C ASP A 284 -48.18 13.79 53.45
N SER A 285 -47.76 12.98 54.43
CA SER A 285 -46.35 12.68 54.67
C SER A 285 -45.71 11.97 53.47
N LEU A 286 -46.39 10.95 52.91
CA LEU A 286 -45.94 10.24 51.72
C LEU A 286 -45.84 11.16 50.49
N MET A 287 -46.81 12.04 50.28
CA MET A 287 -46.76 13.02 49.18
C MET A 287 -45.57 13.95 49.30
N ARG A 288 -45.28 14.47 50.50
CA ARG A 288 -44.09 15.32 50.74
C ARG A 288 -42.78 14.61 50.44
N ILE A 289 -42.66 13.33 50.80
CA ILE A 289 -41.47 12.51 50.49
C ILE A 289 -41.32 12.35 48.97
N PHE A 290 -42.41 12.11 48.25
CA PHE A 290 -42.41 11.95 46.80
C PHE A 290 -42.02 13.24 46.07
N ASP A 291 -42.54 14.38 46.53
CA ASP A 291 -42.17 15.70 46.01
C ASP A 291 -40.69 16.02 46.24
N ALA A 292 -40.15 15.64 47.41
CA ALA A 292 -38.73 15.79 47.70
C ALA A 292 -37.86 14.92 46.78
N LEU A 293 -38.24 13.65 46.55
CA LEU A 293 -37.54 12.75 45.63
C LEU A 293 -37.56 13.26 44.18
N LEU A 294 -38.70 13.74 43.70
CA LEU A 294 -38.81 14.35 42.36
C LEU A 294 -37.96 15.61 42.21
N THR A 295 -37.82 16.39 43.28
CA THR A 295 -36.97 17.58 43.30
C THR A 295 -35.49 17.19 43.18
N ILE A 296 -35.05 16.17 43.92
CA ILE A 296 -33.68 15.64 43.84
C ILE A 296 -33.39 15.08 42.45
N ALA A 297 -34.28 14.23 41.91
CA ALA A 297 -34.10 13.63 40.59
C ALA A 297 -34.00 14.69 39.47
N ARG A 298 -34.78 15.78 39.56
CA ARG A 298 -34.69 16.92 38.61
C ARG A 298 -33.39 17.70 38.74
N ALA A 299 -32.87 17.87 39.96
CA ALA A 299 -31.59 18.55 40.18
C ALA A 299 -30.40 17.75 39.63
N GLU A 300 -30.41 16.42 39.79
CA GLU A 300 -29.37 15.53 39.26
C GLU A 300 -29.42 15.37 37.73
N SER A 301 -30.62 15.41 37.12
CA SER A 301 -30.76 15.30 35.65
C SER A 301 -30.52 16.62 34.91
N GLY A 302 -30.63 17.78 35.57
CA GLY A 302 -30.38 19.11 34.99
C GLY A 302 -28.94 19.61 35.10
N SER A 303 -28.05 18.88 35.79
CA SER A 303 -26.66 19.27 36.05
C SER A 303 -25.60 18.44 35.28
N GLY A 304 -26.03 17.70 34.25
CA GLY A 304 -25.18 16.91 33.35
C GLY A 304 -24.95 17.56 31.99
#